data_AF-A0A7M7PP81-F1
#
_entry.id   AF-A0A7M7PP81-F1
#
_cell.length_a   1.000
_cell.length_b   1.000
_cell.length_c   1.000
_cell.angle_alpha   90.00
_cell.angle_beta   90.00
_cell.angle_gamma   90.00
#
_symmetry.space_group_name_H-M   'P 1'
#
loop_
_entity.id
_entity.type
_entity.pdbx_description
1 polymer ?
#
loop_
_entity_poly.entity_id
_entity_poly.type
_entity_poly.pdbx_seq_one_letter_code
_entity_poly.pdbx_strand_id
1 'polypeptide(L)'
;MGGPLIKNGAVLVTVGHTLAPERTLHEIVEQVKKAVVFVAKRFPETRGIFISGHSAGGHLSAMMLSVDWSSLLEGSKNLVKGILPISAVFDVRPLTKTYINEPLLLTE
;
A
#
# COMPACT_ATOMS: atom_id res chain seq x y z
N MET A 1 8.92 -8.31 -10.70
CA MET A 1 7.56 -8.27 -11.30
C MET A 1 7.27 -7.06 -12.19
N GLY A 2 8.20 -6.10 -12.42
CA GLY A 2 7.86 -4.86 -13.16
C GLY A 2 8.36 -4.74 -14.61
N GLY A 3 9.12 -5.71 -15.14
CA GLY A 3 9.77 -5.60 -16.45
C GLY A 3 8.83 -5.23 -17.61
N PRO A 4 7.69 -5.93 -17.79
CA PRO A 4 6.71 -5.58 -18.83
C PRO A 4 6.11 -4.17 -18.66
N LEU A 5 5.90 -3.69 -17.43
CA LEU A 5 5.32 -2.36 -17.17
C LEU A 5 6.29 -1.26 -17.57
N ILE A 6 7.57 -1.40 -17.21
CA ILE A 6 8.63 -0.45 -17.56
C ILE A 6 8.80 -0.38 -19.09
N LYS A 7 8.78 -1.52 -19.77
CA LYS A 7 8.82 -1.59 -21.25
C LYS A 7 7.65 -0.86 -21.92
N ASN A 8 6.53 -0.70 -21.23
CA ASN A 8 5.35 0.04 -21.71
C ASN A 8 5.27 1.48 -21.15
N GLY A 9 6.39 2.03 -20.67
CA GLY A 9 6.50 3.44 -20.29
C GLY A 9 6.01 3.78 -18.88
N ALA A 10 5.74 2.78 -18.04
CA ALA A 10 5.45 3.02 -16.62
C ALA A 10 6.74 3.18 -15.80
N VAL A 11 6.68 4.00 -14.76
CA VAL A 11 7.73 4.06 -13.72
C VAL A 11 7.38 3.05 -12.63
N LEU A 12 8.32 2.16 -12.31
CA LEU A 12 8.17 1.25 -11.17
C LEU A 12 8.78 1.89 -9.93
N VAL A 13 7.98 2.01 -8.86
CA VAL A 13 8.45 2.44 -7.54
C VAL A 13 8.30 1.27 -6.57
N THR A 14 9.43 0.83 -5.99
CA THR A 14 9.44 -0.17 -4.92
C THR A 14 9.46 0.53 -3.57
N VAL A 15 8.45 0.27 -2.74
CA VAL A 15 8.29 0.91 -1.43
C VAL A 15 8.80 -0.04 -0.35
N GLY A 16 9.76 0.42 0.44
CA GLY A 16 10.14 -0.23 1.70
C GLY A 16 9.26 0.27 2.84
N HIS A 17 8.97 -0.60 3.80
CA HIS A 17 8.33 -0.27 5.06
C HIS A 17 8.95 -1.10 6.18
N THR A 18 8.80 -0.64 7.42
CA THR A 18 9.22 -1.41 8.60
C THR A 18 8.41 -2.70 8.74
N LEU A 19 8.89 -3.64 9.54
CA LEU A 19 8.21 -4.90 9.80
C LEU A 19 7.67 -4.97 11.22
N ALA A 20 6.66 -5.80 11.44
CA ALA A 20 6.27 -6.16 12.79
C ALA A 20 7.32 -7.12 13.41
N PRO A 21 7.59 -7.06 14.72
CA PRO A 21 6.93 -6.24 15.73
C PRO A 21 7.51 -4.82 15.91
N GLU A 22 8.50 -4.41 15.12
CA GLU A 22 9.13 -3.08 15.24
C GLU A 22 8.10 -1.95 15.11
N ARG A 23 7.10 -2.15 14.25
CA ARG A 23 5.93 -1.27 14.09
C ARG A 23 4.64 -2.06 14.03
N THR A 24 3.58 -1.44 14.53
CA THR A 24 2.22 -1.97 14.44
C THR A 24 1.76 -2.04 12.98
N LEU A 25 0.81 -2.93 12.68
CA LEU A 25 0.21 -3.01 11.33
C LEU A 25 -0.37 -1.67 10.88
N HIS A 26 -0.97 -0.90 11.80
CA HIS A 26 -1.48 0.44 11.52
C HIS A 26 -0.35 1.40 11.09
N GLU A 27 0.76 1.45 11.84
CA GLU A 27 1.91 2.28 11.47
C GLU A 27 2.53 1.88 10.13
N ILE A 28 2.55 0.59 9.81
CA ILE A 28 3.03 0.09 8.51
C ILE A 28 2.11 0.57 7.37
N VAL A 29 0.78 0.50 7.55
CA VAL A 29 -0.19 1.07 6.60
C VAL A 29 0.03 2.57 6.41
N GLU A 30 0.28 3.30 7.50
CA GLU A 30 0.59 4.73 7.47
C GLU A 30 1.88 5.06 6.71
N GLN A 31 2.91 4.20 6.80
CA GLN A 31 4.13 4.34 6.00
C GLN A 31 3.86 4.17 4.50
N VAL A 32 3.06 3.18 4.12
CA VAL A 32 2.66 2.99 2.71
C VAL A 32 1.87 4.19 2.20
N LYS A 33 0.93 4.71 3.01
CA LYS A 33 0.19 5.95 2.69
C LYS A 33 1.13 7.12 2.43
N LYS A 34 2.10 7.35 3.34
CA LYS A 34 3.12 8.40 3.18
C LYS A 34 3.98 8.21 1.93
N ALA A 35 4.32 6.97 1.59
CA ALA A 35 5.06 6.67 0.38
C ALA A 35 4.27 7.01 -0.89
N VAL A 36 2.97 6.73 -0.93
CA VAL A 36 2.10 7.15 -2.06
C VAL A 36 2.05 8.67 -2.19
N VAL A 37 1.88 9.40 -1.08
CA VAL A 37 1.93 10.87 -1.08
C VAL A 37 3.28 11.39 -1.57
N PHE A 38 4.38 10.77 -1.13
CA PHE A 38 5.72 11.13 -1.59
C PHE A 38 5.87 10.92 -3.11
N VAL A 39 5.43 9.78 -3.64
CA VAL A 39 5.49 9.48 -5.08
C VAL A 39 4.64 10.48 -5.87
N ALA A 40 3.42 10.78 -5.42
CA ALA A 40 2.55 11.76 -6.04
C ALA A 40 3.21 13.14 -6.15
N LYS A 41 3.84 13.61 -5.06
CA LYS A 41 4.55 14.90 -5.04
C LYS A 41 5.84 14.88 -5.84
N ARG A 42 6.53 13.73 -5.90
CA ARG A 42 7.78 13.57 -6.63
C ARG A 42 7.58 13.58 -8.15
N PHE A 43 6.41 13.14 -8.61
CA PHE A 43 6.04 13.01 -10.02
C PHE A 43 4.69 13.71 -10.29
N PRO A 44 4.63 15.05 -10.22
CA PRO A 44 3.38 15.81 -10.36
C PRO A 44 2.69 15.62 -11.71
N GLU A 45 3.47 15.34 -12.77
CA GLU A 45 2.97 15.11 -14.14
C GLU A 45 2.45 13.67 -14.37
N THR A 46 2.41 12.83 -13.33
CA THR A 46 1.93 11.45 -13.49
C THR A 46 0.46 11.43 -13.89
N ARG A 47 0.13 10.55 -14.85
CA ARG A 47 -1.27 10.32 -15.26
C ARG A 47 -2.06 9.49 -14.24
N GLY A 48 -1.36 8.91 -13.27
CA GLY A 48 -1.97 8.13 -12.21
C GLY A 48 -0.99 7.17 -11.54
N ILE A 49 -1.43 6.62 -10.41
CA ILE A 49 -0.70 5.67 -9.59
C ILE A 49 -1.53 4.40 -9.50
N PHE A 50 -0.89 3.27 -9.77
CA PHE A 50 -1.44 1.94 -9.50
C PHE A 50 -0.60 1.29 -8.39
N ILE A 51 -1.26 0.70 -7.40
CA ILE A 51 -0.60 0.15 -6.22
C ILE A 51 -0.77 -1.37 -6.23
N SER A 52 0.32 -2.11 -6.07
CA SER A 52 0.28 -3.57 -6.05
C SER A 52 1.17 -4.12 -4.96
N GLY A 53 0.78 -5.28 -4.43
CA GLY A 53 1.52 -6.01 -3.43
C GLY A 53 1.04 -7.44 -3.33
N HIS A 54 1.93 -8.32 -2.85
CA HIS A 54 1.69 -9.75 -2.71
C HIS A 54 1.48 -10.13 -1.24
N SER A 55 0.53 -11.03 -0.94
CA SER A 55 0.25 -11.52 0.41
C SER A 55 -0.01 -10.37 1.39
N ALA A 56 0.80 -10.20 2.43
CA ALA A 56 0.73 -9.06 3.35
C ALA A 56 0.85 -7.70 2.64
N GLY A 57 1.66 -7.59 1.58
CA GLY A 57 1.71 -6.37 0.76
C GLY A 57 0.43 -6.13 -0.03
N GLY A 58 -0.32 -7.19 -0.34
CA GLY A 58 -1.64 -7.09 -0.95
C GLY A 58 -2.66 -6.51 0.02
N HIS A 59 -2.58 -6.86 1.31
CA HIS A 59 -3.34 -6.21 2.39
C HIS A 59 -3.02 -4.71 2.45
N LEU A 60 -1.73 -4.36 2.50
CA LEU A 60 -1.30 -2.95 2.53
C LEU A 60 -1.79 -2.16 1.30
N SER A 61 -1.76 -2.80 0.12
CA SER A 61 -2.30 -2.21 -1.11
C SER A 61 -3.82 -2.01 -1.02
N ALA A 62 -4.55 -2.96 -0.46
CA ALA A 62 -5.99 -2.88 -0.25
C ALA A 62 -6.38 -1.74 0.69
N MET A 63 -5.63 -1.54 1.78
CA MET A 63 -5.84 -0.44 2.73
C MET A 63 -5.72 0.94 2.07
N MET A 64 -5.04 1.07 0.92
CA MET A 64 -4.97 2.34 0.20
C MET A 64 -6.31 2.76 -0.44
N LEU A 65 -7.28 1.84 -0.54
CA LEU A 65 -8.64 2.18 -0.97
C LEU A 65 -9.44 2.94 0.10
N SER A 66 -9.11 2.78 1.39
CA SER A 66 -9.80 3.48 2.47
C SER A 66 -9.26 4.88 2.73
N VAL A 67 -8.22 5.30 2.01
CA VAL A 67 -7.59 6.60 2.16
C VAL A 67 -8.34 7.62 1.31
N ASP A 68 -8.76 8.72 1.92
CA ASP A 68 -9.23 9.89 1.19
C ASP A 68 -8.04 10.64 0.58
N TRP A 69 -7.68 10.28 -0.66
CA TRP A 69 -6.60 10.92 -1.39
C TRP A 69 -6.89 12.38 -1.74
N SER A 70 -8.16 12.77 -1.81
CA SER A 70 -8.54 14.12 -2.22
C SER A 70 -8.21 15.18 -1.17
N SER A 71 -8.25 14.82 0.11
CA SER A 71 -7.80 15.69 1.20
C SER A 71 -6.28 15.73 1.37
N LEU A 72 -5.55 14.72 0.88
CA LEU A 72 -4.09 14.64 1.01
C LEU A 72 -3.33 15.20 -0.20
N LEU A 73 -3.97 15.22 -1.38
CA LEU A 73 -3.37 15.61 -2.66
C LEU A 73 -4.24 16.66 -3.35
N GLU A 74 -4.08 17.92 -2.93
CA GLU A 74 -4.76 19.08 -3.52
C GLU A 74 -4.59 19.09 -5.06
N GLY A 75 -5.69 19.34 -5.78
CA GLY A 75 -5.71 19.41 -7.25
C GLY A 75 -5.64 18.06 -7.99
N SER A 76 -5.28 16.96 -7.31
CA SER A 76 -5.08 15.64 -7.94
C SER A 76 -6.24 14.68 -7.66
N LYS A 77 -7.48 15.14 -7.90
CA LYS A 77 -8.66 14.28 -7.79
C LYS A 77 -8.43 13.05 -8.68
N ASN A 78 -8.51 11.85 -8.09
CA ASN A 78 -8.37 10.58 -8.77
C ASN A 78 -6.92 10.22 -9.21
N LEU A 79 -5.88 10.55 -8.43
CA LEU A 79 -4.50 10.16 -8.77
C LEU A 79 -4.25 8.65 -8.61
N VAL A 80 -4.77 8.04 -7.55
CA VAL A 80 -4.73 6.57 -7.39
C VAL A 80 -5.82 5.97 -8.27
N LYS A 81 -5.41 5.33 -9.37
CA LYS A 81 -6.31 4.83 -10.43
C LYS A 81 -6.79 3.40 -10.19
N GLY A 82 -6.11 2.67 -9.32
CA GLY A 82 -6.49 1.31 -8.99
C GLY A 82 -5.45 0.60 -8.14
N ILE A 83 -5.84 -0.57 -7.66
CA ILE A 83 -4.98 -1.48 -6.93
C ILE A 83 -4.95 -2.86 -7.58
N LEU A 84 -3.85 -3.58 -7.40
CA LEU A 84 -3.70 -4.99 -7.78
C LEU A 84 -3.16 -5.77 -6.58
N PRO A 85 -4.04 -6.14 -5.62
CA PRO A 85 -3.68 -7.01 -4.51
C PRO A 85 -3.55 -8.46 -5.01
N ILE A 86 -2.41 -9.10 -4.77
CA ILE A 86 -2.13 -10.45 -5.25
C ILE A 86 -2.08 -11.39 -4.05
N SER A 87 -2.99 -12.36 -4.01
CA SER A 87 -3.06 -13.36 -2.92
C SER A 87 -3.16 -12.72 -1.53
N ALA A 88 -3.91 -11.63 -1.41
CA ALA A 88 -3.96 -10.81 -0.19
C ALA A 88 -4.83 -11.42 0.92
N VAL A 89 -4.49 -11.09 2.16
CA VAL A 89 -5.35 -11.31 3.33
C VAL A 89 -6.13 -10.03 3.61
N PHE A 90 -7.43 -10.00 3.29
CA PHE A 90 -8.24 -8.78 3.48
C PHE A 90 -8.83 -8.66 4.88
N ASP A 91 -9.17 -9.80 5.49
CA ASP A 91 -9.64 -9.86 6.87
C ASP A 91 -8.53 -10.38 7.77
N VAL A 92 -8.03 -9.51 8.65
CA VAL A 92 -6.95 -9.84 9.59
C VAL A 92 -7.47 -10.35 10.94
N ARG A 93 -8.78 -10.26 11.22
CA ARG A 93 -9.36 -10.71 12.50
C ARG A 93 -9.09 -12.20 12.77
N PRO A 94 -9.22 -13.12 11.79
CA PRO A 94 -8.89 -14.52 12.02
C PRO A 94 -7.42 -14.76 12.38
N LEU A 95 -6.52 -13.86 12.00
CA LEU A 95 -5.10 -14.00 12.31
C LEU A 95 -4.82 -13.92 13.80
N THR A 96 -5.67 -13.24 14.58
CA THR A 96 -5.54 -13.09 16.04
C THR A 96 -5.39 -14.43 16.78
N LYS A 97 -5.89 -15.52 16.19
CA LYS A 97 -5.87 -16.89 16.74
C LYS A 97 -4.76 -17.77 16.16
N THR A 98 -3.81 -17.20 15.42
CA THR A 98 -2.74 -17.94 14.73
C THR A 98 -1.37 -17.43 15.17
N TYR A 99 -0.32 -18.22 14.89
CA TYR A 99 1.07 -17.80 15.14
C TYR A 99 1.48 -16.54 14.37
N ILE A 100 0.78 -16.20 13.29
CA ILE A 100 1.01 -14.94 12.54
C ILE A 100 0.77 -13.72 13.43
N ASN A 101 -0.04 -13.85 14.50
CA ASN A 101 -0.28 -12.75 15.43
C ASN A 101 0.88 -12.48 16.39
N GLU A 102 1.83 -13.41 16.56
CA GLU A 102 2.96 -13.22 17.48
C GLU A 102 3.73 -11.91 17.22
N PRO A 103 4.12 -11.58 15.97
CA PRO A 103 4.72 -10.29 15.68
C PRO A 103 3.70 -9.16 15.53
N LEU A 104 2.45 -9.44 15.13
CA LEU A 104 1.48 -8.40 14.78
C LEU A 104 0.75 -7.80 15.99
N LEU A 105 0.61 -8.58 17.07
CA LEU A 105 -0.05 -8.20 18.33
C LEU A 105 -1.46 -7.61 18.14
N LEU A 106 -2.22 -8.15 17.19
CA LEU A 106 -3.60 -7.74 16.92
C LEU A 106 -4.52 -8.16 18.07
N THR A 107 -5.47 -7.28 18.39
CA THR A 107 -6.57 -7.54 19.33
C THR A 107 -7.89 -7.73 18.57
N GLU A 108 -8.86 -8.41 19.18
CA GLU A 108 -10.24 -8.51 18.66
C GLU A 108 -11.07 -7.27 18.94
#